data_AF-A0AAV7JG94-F1
#
_entry.id   AF-A0AAV7JG94-F1
#
_cell.length_a   1.000
_cell.length_b   1.000
_cell.length_c   1.000
_cell.angle_alpha   90.00
_cell.angle_beta   90.00
_cell.angle_gamma   90.00
#
_symmetry.space_group_name_H-M   'P 1'
#
loop_
_entity.id
_entity.type
_entity.pdbx_description
1 polymer ?
#
loop_
_entity_poly.entity_id
_entity_poly.type
_entity_poly.pdbx_seq_one_letter_code
_entity_poly.pdbx_strand_id
1 'polypeptide(L)'
;MATAEQTYDILIAGAGVSGLYCAYKLNEKYPQKTICIIEKLDRIGGLLESVLVTINGKTIKQEEGGMRFYKTSEIYKLAIELGLEKEILPFSMGNKYNLNFIRGVRFTLGQAVESKVWFDLYNTSLSVEEEDKYTDPFAILNDVFDKIRMMQDPQEAPFTPQQWQHVRLQWKVDNIELYKWGFASILRFMGLSHETIKMIEISLGFKSLSNRNINAGYGFQSNLEFTSNPEFYTLKYGYDKIPKRL
;
A
#
# COMPACT_ATOMS: atom_id res chain seq x y z
N MET A 1 23.44 2.76 41.87
CA MET A 1 24.31 1.62 41.51
C MET A 1 24.81 1.89 40.12
N ALA A 2 26.13 1.97 39.90
CA ALA A 2 26.68 2.08 38.56
C ALA A 2 26.37 0.77 37.81
N THR A 3 25.56 0.85 36.76
CA THR A 3 25.31 -0.28 35.87
C THR A 3 26.62 -0.61 35.16
N ALA A 4 27.10 -1.84 35.31
CA ALA A 4 28.26 -2.31 34.56
C ALA A 4 28.02 -2.07 33.06
N GLU A 5 29.01 -1.48 32.39
CA GLU A 5 28.94 -1.21 30.96
C GLU A 5 28.87 -2.55 30.21
N GLN A 6 27.71 -2.85 29.61
CA GLN A 6 27.52 -4.06 28.82
C GLN A 6 28.03 -3.80 27.40
N THR A 7 29.02 -4.58 26.99
CA THR A 7 29.59 -4.51 25.62
C THR A 7 28.90 -5.55 24.73
N TYR A 8 28.58 -5.16 23.51
CA TYR A 8 27.99 -6.03 22.49
C TYR A 8 28.77 -5.90 21.18
N ASP A 9 28.85 -6.98 20.41
CA ASP A 9 29.49 -6.94 19.08
C ASP A 9 28.66 -6.13 18.08
N ILE A 10 27.33 -6.16 18.21
CA ILE A 10 26.37 -5.53 17.31
C ILE A 10 25.28 -4.83 18.11
N LEU A 11 25.03 -3.56 17.82
CA LEU A 11 23.92 -2.79 18.35
C LEU A 11 22.92 -2.49 17.22
N ILE A 12 21.65 -2.83 17.42
CA ILE A 12 20.56 -2.52 16.51
C ILE A 12 19.61 -1.55 17.20
N ALA A 13 19.40 -0.38 16.60
CA ALA A 13 18.46 0.62 17.10
C ALA A 13 17.10 0.49 16.42
N GLY A 14 16.09 0.07 17.17
CA GLY A 14 14.71 -0.14 16.75
C GLY A 14 14.34 -1.62 16.67
N ALA A 15 13.32 -2.04 17.43
CA ALA A 15 12.74 -3.38 17.42
C ALA A 15 11.50 -3.46 16.51
N GLY A 16 11.49 -2.72 15.40
CA GLY A 16 10.55 -2.93 14.30
C GLY A 16 10.90 -4.17 13.47
N VAL A 17 10.08 -4.47 12.45
CA VAL A 17 10.29 -5.64 11.56
C VAL A 17 11.71 -5.67 10.97
N SER A 18 12.25 -4.53 10.53
CA SER A 18 13.60 -4.46 9.95
C SER A 18 14.71 -4.79 10.95
N GLY A 19 14.63 -4.24 12.17
CA GLY A 19 15.64 -4.47 13.21
C GLY A 19 15.62 -5.90 13.72
N LEU A 20 14.43 -6.44 13.98
CA LEU A 20 14.25 -7.83 14.40
C LEU A 20 14.70 -8.81 13.31
N TYR A 21 14.34 -8.56 12.04
CA TYR A 21 14.78 -9.42 10.94
C TYR A 21 16.29 -9.37 10.74
N CYS A 22 16.90 -8.18 10.90
CA CYS A 22 18.34 -8.02 10.86
C CYS A 22 19.02 -8.84 11.97
N ALA A 23 18.52 -8.75 13.21
CA ALA A 23 19.03 -9.53 14.34
C ALA A 23 18.91 -11.04 14.09
N TYR A 24 17.75 -11.50 13.62
CA TYR A 24 17.48 -12.89 13.26
C TYR A 24 18.51 -13.42 12.24
N LYS A 25 18.69 -12.72 11.11
CA LYS A 25 19.66 -13.13 10.07
C LYS A 25 21.11 -13.03 10.52
N LEU A 26 21.46 -12.04 11.34
CA LEU A 26 22.82 -11.93 11.88
C LEU A 26 23.12 -13.03 12.89
N ASN A 27 22.15 -13.44 13.70
CA ASN A 27 22.30 -14.55 14.64
C ASN A 27 22.47 -15.89 13.91
N GLU A 28 21.74 -16.13 12.82
CA GLU A 28 21.95 -17.31 11.97
C GLU A 28 23.36 -17.33 11.36
N LYS A 29 23.84 -16.17 10.88
CA LYS A 29 25.11 -16.06 10.17
C LYS A 29 26.32 -16.03 11.10
N TYR A 30 26.18 -15.46 12.29
CA TYR A 30 27.25 -15.24 13.26
C TYR A 30 26.78 -15.60 14.69
N PRO A 31 26.52 -16.89 14.98
CA PRO A 31 25.94 -17.33 16.25
C PRO A 31 26.83 -17.05 17.48
N GLN A 32 28.11 -16.76 17.27
CA GLN A 32 29.07 -16.39 18.32
C GLN A 32 29.06 -14.90 18.68
N LYS A 33 28.37 -14.06 17.90
CA LYS A 33 28.34 -12.60 18.09
C LYS A 33 27.21 -12.22 19.04
N THR A 34 27.51 -11.31 19.97
CA THR A 34 26.52 -10.76 20.90
C THR A 34 25.77 -9.60 20.24
N ILE A 35 24.44 -9.68 20.23
CA ILE A 35 23.57 -8.67 19.60
C ILE A 35 22.72 -8.01 20.68
N CYS A 36 22.74 -6.68 20.74
CA CYS A 36 21.82 -5.89 21.53
C CYS A 36 20.83 -5.18 20.60
N ILE A 37 19.54 -5.31 20.90
CA ILE A 37 18.48 -4.52 20.25
C ILE A 37 17.97 -3.52 21.30
N ILE A 38 18.01 -2.24 20.94
CA ILE A 38 17.43 -1.18 21.76
C ILE A 38 16.16 -0.66 21.09
N GLU A 39 15.10 -0.47 21.87
CA GLU A 39 13.83 0.07 21.40
C GLU A 39 13.39 1.17 22.36
N LYS A 40 12.82 2.24 21.80
CA LYS A 40 12.32 3.39 22.56
C LYS A 40 10.96 3.08 23.18
N LEU A 41 10.13 2.32 22.47
CA LEU A 41 8.81 1.91 22.92
C LEU A 41 8.92 0.76 23.94
N ASP A 42 7.87 0.60 24.74
CA ASP A 42 7.68 -0.53 25.66
C ASP A 42 7.17 -1.80 24.96
N ARG A 43 7.28 -1.84 23.63
CA ARG A 43 6.87 -2.97 22.78
C ARG A 43 7.76 -3.10 21.55
N ILE A 44 7.78 -4.31 20.99
CA ILE A 44 8.41 -4.62 19.71
C ILE A 44 7.39 -4.56 18.56
N GLY A 45 7.85 -4.75 17.32
CA GLY A 45 7.01 -4.85 16.12
C GLY A 45 6.85 -3.55 15.33
N GLY A 46 7.18 -2.40 15.93
CA GLY A 46 7.13 -1.10 15.27
C GLY A 46 5.72 -0.76 14.77
N LEU A 47 5.56 -0.50 13.46
CA LEU A 47 4.26 -0.19 12.83
C LEU A 47 3.35 -1.41 12.62
N LEU A 48 3.73 -2.60 13.09
CA LEU A 48 2.83 -3.76 13.17
C LEU A 48 2.39 -3.93 14.61
N GLU A 49 1.10 -3.76 14.86
CA GLU A 49 0.49 -3.85 16.18
C GLU A 49 -0.92 -4.42 16.03
N SER A 50 -1.13 -5.58 16.66
CA SER A 50 -2.38 -6.32 16.59
C SER A 50 -2.97 -6.43 17.99
N VAL A 51 -4.27 -6.17 18.10
CA VAL A 51 -5.01 -6.27 19.36
C VAL A 51 -6.00 -7.42 19.27
N LEU A 52 -5.99 -8.28 20.28
CA LEU A 52 -6.96 -9.34 20.46
C LEU A 52 -7.88 -8.98 21.62
N VAL A 53 -9.15 -8.74 21.32
CA VAL A 53 -10.17 -8.41 22.33
C VAL A 53 -11.17 -9.56 22.43
N THR A 54 -11.46 -10.05 23.63
CA THR A 54 -12.53 -11.03 23.82
C THR A 54 -13.83 -10.32 24.16
N ILE A 55 -14.85 -10.49 23.31
CA ILE A 55 -16.21 -9.94 23.49
C ILE A 55 -17.19 -11.10 23.45
N ASN A 56 -17.99 -11.28 24.52
CA ASN A 56 -18.99 -12.36 24.63
C ASN A 56 -18.41 -13.76 24.32
N GLY A 57 -17.21 -14.05 24.84
CA GLY A 57 -16.51 -15.32 24.63
C GLY A 57 -15.90 -15.51 23.24
N LYS A 58 -15.96 -14.50 22.35
CA LYS A 58 -15.36 -14.53 21.02
C LYS A 58 -14.13 -13.62 20.98
N THR A 59 -13.01 -14.15 20.52
CA THR A 59 -11.82 -13.35 20.23
C THR A 59 -12.01 -12.59 18.93
N ILE A 60 -11.90 -11.28 19.00
CA ILE A 60 -11.93 -10.33 17.89
C ILE A 60 -10.51 -9.82 17.67
N LYS A 61 -10.03 -9.96 16.43
CA LYS A 61 -8.75 -9.39 16.00
C LYS A 61 -8.97 -7.99 15.45
N GLN A 62 -8.12 -7.05 15.85
CA GLN A 62 -7.96 -5.76 15.23
C GLN A 62 -6.48 -5.46 14.96
N GLU A 63 -6.24 -4.57 14.00
CA GLU A 63 -4.91 -4.12 13.59
C GLU A 63 -4.84 -2.59 13.77
N GLU A 64 -3.84 -2.11 14.49
CA GLU A 64 -3.57 -0.68 14.67
C GLU A 64 -2.49 -0.17 13.70
N GLY A 65 -1.93 -1.07 12.89
CA GLY A 65 -0.88 -0.79 11.92
C GLY A 65 -1.13 -1.51 10.60
N GLY A 66 -0.08 -2.14 10.04
CA GLY A 66 -0.24 -2.98 8.86
C GLY A 66 -1.25 -4.11 9.10
N MET A 67 -2.06 -4.45 8.10
CA MET A 67 -3.12 -5.48 8.26
C MET A 67 -3.12 -6.60 7.21
N ARG A 68 -2.38 -6.45 6.09
CA ARG A 68 -2.48 -7.37 4.94
C ARG A 68 -1.22 -7.42 4.08
N PHE A 69 -1.05 -8.52 3.35
CA PHE A 69 0.05 -8.78 2.41
C PHE A 69 -0.41 -9.63 1.20
N TYR A 70 0.45 -9.72 0.17
CA TYR A 70 0.28 -10.60 -0.99
C TYR A 70 1.17 -11.83 -0.89
N LYS A 71 0.80 -12.93 -1.57
CA LYS A 71 1.63 -14.15 -1.65
C LYS A 71 3.01 -13.95 -2.27
N THR A 72 3.17 -12.95 -3.14
CA THR A 72 4.46 -12.66 -3.80
C THR A 72 5.39 -11.80 -2.95
N SER A 73 4.92 -11.25 -1.83
CA SER A 73 5.70 -10.33 -0.99
C SER A 73 6.73 -11.06 -0.12
N GLU A 74 7.83 -10.39 0.21
CA GLU A 74 8.87 -10.93 1.11
C GLU A 74 8.33 -11.22 2.51
N ILE A 75 7.35 -10.44 2.98
CA ILE A 75 6.72 -10.66 4.29
C ILE A 75 5.87 -11.94 4.31
N TYR A 76 5.28 -12.34 3.17
CA TYR A 76 4.63 -13.65 3.04
C TYR A 76 5.65 -14.78 3.16
N LYS A 77 6.77 -14.69 2.42
CA LYS A 77 7.85 -15.69 2.48
C LYS A 77 8.40 -15.83 3.90
N LEU A 78 8.59 -14.71 4.59
CA LEU A 78 9.01 -14.69 5.99
C LEU A 78 8.00 -15.37 6.91
N ALA A 79 6.70 -15.14 6.71
CA ALA A 79 5.67 -15.83 7.50
C ALA A 79 5.73 -17.36 7.32
N ILE A 80 6.01 -17.84 6.11
CA ILE A 80 6.22 -19.28 5.85
C ILE A 80 7.50 -19.78 6.55
N GLU A 81 8.62 -19.06 6.43
CA GLU A 81 9.89 -19.38 7.11
C GLU A 81 9.71 -19.52 8.63
N LEU A 82 8.88 -18.67 9.23
CA LEU A 82 8.57 -18.67 10.67
C LEU A 82 7.49 -19.70 11.08
N GLY A 83 7.02 -20.54 10.15
CA GLY A 83 6.03 -21.59 10.41
C GLY A 83 4.60 -21.09 10.65
N LEU A 84 4.27 -19.88 10.17
CA LEU A 84 2.95 -19.26 10.34
C LEU A 84 1.96 -19.59 9.22
N GLU A 85 2.32 -20.49 8.28
CA GLU A 85 1.52 -20.82 7.08
C GLU A 85 0.06 -21.16 7.39
N LYS A 86 -0.18 -21.91 8.48
CA LYS A 86 -1.52 -22.39 8.89
C LYS A 86 -2.40 -21.29 9.47
N GLU A 87 -1.81 -20.14 9.76
CA GLU A 87 -2.50 -18.96 10.27
C GLU A 87 -2.82 -17.95 9.19
N ILE A 88 -2.32 -18.15 7.96
CA ILE A 88 -2.59 -17.26 6.83
C ILE A 88 -4.02 -17.49 6.33
N LEU A 89 -4.80 -16.41 6.26
CA LEU A 89 -6.18 -16.42 5.80
C LEU A 89 -6.41 -15.31 4.77
N PRO A 90 -7.37 -15.48 3.84
CA PRO A 90 -7.77 -14.40 2.94
C PRO A 90 -8.23 -13.16 3.70
N PHE A 91 -7.87 -11.98 3.19
CA PHE A 91 -8.35 -10.69 3.66
C PHE A 91 -9.34 -10.14 2.63
N SER A 92 -10.63 -10.15 2.96
CA SER A 92 -11.68 -9.68 2.05
C SER A 92 -11.66 -8.16 1.92
N MET A 93 -11.68 -7.68 0.67
CA MET A 93 -11.78 -6.26 0.32
C MET A 93 -13.22 -5.74 0.27
N GLY A 94 -14.19 -6.60 0.56
CA GLY A 94 -15.62 -6.28 0.52
C GLY A 94 -16.34 -6.86 -0.70
N ASN A 95 -17.50 -6.32 -1.01
CA ASN A 95 -18.37 -6.76 -2.09
C ASN A 95 -19.26 -5.61 -2.61
N LYS A 96 -20.21 -5.91 -3.49
CA LYS A 96 -21.13 -4.93 -4.09
C LYS A 96 -21.98 -4.12 -3.08
N TYR A 97 -22.05 -4.53 -1.81
CA TYR A 97 -22.78 -3.84 -0.74
C TYR A 97 -21.89 -2.87 0.07
N ASN A 98 -20.59 -2.81 -0.21
CA ASN A 98 -19.73 -1.78 0.37
C ASN A 98 -20.28 -0.39 0.06
N LEU A 99 -20.22 0.49 1.06
CA LEU A 99 -20.88 1.81 1.04
C LEU A 99 -19.91 2.92 0.64
N ASN A 100 -20.42 3.83 -0.18
CA ASN A 100 -19.86 5.14 -0.45
C ASN A 100 -20.79 6.20 0.13
N PHE A 101 -20.20 7.27 0.68
CA PHE A 101 -20.91 8.47 1.11
C PHE A 101 -20.19 9.71 0.60
N ILE A 102 -20.58 10.18 -0.57
CA ILE A 102 -19.84 11.19 -1.33
C ILE A 102 -20.77 12.35 -1.66
N ARG A 103 -20.35 13.59 -1.38
CA ARG A 103 -21.11 14.83 -1.66
C ARG A 103 -22.56 14.77 -1.18
N GLY A 104 -22.78 14.17 -0.01
CA GLY A 104 -24.11 14.04 0.62
C GLY A 104 -24.96 12.88 0.09
N VAL A 105 -24.46 12.09 -0.86
CA VAL A 105 -25.18 10.95 -1.45
C VAL A 105 -24.58 9.63 -0.97
N ARG A 106 -25.45 8.73 -0.50
CA ARG A 106 -25.11 7.36 -0.10
C ARG A 106 -25.45 6.38 -1.21
N PHE A 107 -24.50 5.55 -1.62
CA PHE A 107 -24.70 4.49 -2.61
C PHE A 107 -23.75 3.32 -2.35
N THR A 108 -24.05 2.14 -2.89
CA THR A 108 -23.15 0.97 -2.80
C THR A 108 -22.20 0.88 -3.99
N LEU A 109 -21.14 0.06 -3.90
CA LEU A 109 -20.29 -0.24 -5.06
C LEU A 109 -21.09 -0.84 -6.23
N GLY A 110 -22.09 -1.70 -5.94
CA GLY A 110 -22.96 -2.25 -7.00
C GLY A 110 -23.76 -1.16 -7.72
N GLN A 111 -24.35 -0.23 -6.98
CA GLN A 111 -25.06 0.91 -7.56
C GLN A 111 -24.14 1.81 -8.37
N ALA A 112 -22.87 1.96 -7.96
CA ALA A 112 -21.88 2.75 -8.69
C ALA A 112 -21.55 2.19 -10.08
N VAL A 113 -21.59 0.86 -10.24
CA VAL A 113 -21.32 0.18 -11.53
C VAL A 113 -22.52 0.26 -12.47
N GLU A 114 -23.74 0.21 -11.93
CA GLU A 114 -24.99 0.21 -12.70
C GLU A 114 -25.49 1.63 -13.06
N SER A 115 -24.86 2.68 -12.54
CA SER A 115 -25.28 4.08 -12.71
C SER A 115 -24.11 5.00 -13.06
N LYS A 116 -24.42 6.28 -13.31
CA LYS A 116 -23.43 7.34 -13.52
C LYS A 116 -23.19 8.18 -12.27
N VAL A 117 -23.51 7.67 -11.07
CA VAL A 117 -23.47 8.43 -9.82
C VAL A 117 -22.16 9.18 -9.58
N TRP A 118 -21.02 8.64 -10.00
CA TRP A 118 -19.74 9.36 -9.89
C TRP A 118 -19.70 10.60 -10.79
N PHE A 119 -20.14 10.49 -12.04
CA PHE A 119 -20.15 11.59 -13.00
C PHE A 119 -21.30 12.58 -12.73
N ASP A 120 -22.42 12.12 -12.19
CA ASP A 120 -23.51 13.00 -11.72
C ASP A 120 -23.07 13.90 -10.55
N LEU A 121 -22.15 13.39 -9.71
CA LEU A 121 -21.68 14.09 -8.52
C LEU A 121 -20.49 15.02 -8.78
N TYR A 122 -19.73 14.85 -9.87
CA TYR A 122 -18.51 15.59 -10.16
C TYR A 122 -18.57 16.25 -11.53
N ASN A 123 -18.24 17.54 -11.60
CA ASN A 123 -18.21 18.26 -12.87
C ASN A 123 -16.88 17.96 -13.61
N THR A 124 -16.78 16.76 -14.17
CA THR A 124 -15.58 16.32 -14.89
C THR A 124 -15.42 17.09 -16.22
N SER A 125 -14.23 17.07 -16.81
CA SER A 125 -14.02 17.57 -18.17
C SER A 125 -14.09 16.46 -19.24
N LEU A 126 -14.56 15.27 -18.86
CA LEU A 126 -14.64 14.13 -19.76
C LEU A 126 -15.86 14.29 -20.67
N SER A 127 -15.77 13.79 -21.90
CA SER A 127 -16.94 13.69 -22.78
C SER A 127 -17.88 12.58 -22.30
N VAL A 128 -19.14 12.61 -22.73
CA VAL A 128 -20.10 11.52 -22.42
C VAL A 128 -19.56 10.17 -22.88
N GLU A 129 -18.91 10.11 -24.05
CA GLU A 129 -18.29 8.88 -24.54
C GLU A 129 -17.09 8.41 -23.70
N GLU A 130 -16.38 9.32 -23.03
CA GLU A 130 -15.33 8.98 -22.08
C GLU A 130 -15.92 8.47 -20.77
N GLU A 131 -16.94 9.14 -20.23
CA GLU A 131 -17.65 8.70 -19.03
C GLU A 131 -18.32 7.33 -19.22
N ASP A 132 -18.76 7.00 -20.44
CA ASP A 132 -19.28 5.68 -20.82
C ASP A 132 -18.27 4.54 -20.83
N LYS A 133 -16.97 4.84 -20.87
CA LYS A 133 -15.91 3.83 -20.76
C LYS A 133 -15.62 3.42 -19.32
N TYR A 134 -15.96 4.26 -18.35
CA TYR A 134 -15.51 4.10 -16.97
C TYR A 134 -16.66 3.70 -16.05
N THR A 135 -16.54 2.50 -15.46
CA THR A 135 -17.43 2.01 -14.39
C THR A 135 -16.89 2.30 -12.98
N ASP A 136 -15.60 2.66 -12.89
CA ASP A 136 -14.89 3.00 -11.67
C ASP A 136 -13.95 4.19 -11.95
N PRO A 137 -13.99 5.28 -11.15
CA PRO A 137 -13.03 6.37 -11.28
C PRO A 137 -11.56 5.93 -11.29
N PHE A 138 -11.21 4.82 -10.62
CA PHE A 138 -9.84 4.30 -10.65
C PHE A 138 -9.38 3.86 -12.05
N ALA A 139 -10.29 3.45 -12.93
CA ALA A 139 -9.96 3.10 -14.32
C ALA A 139 -9.37 4.27 -15.10
N ILE A 140 -9.77 5.51 -14.79
CA ILE A 140 -9.20 6.73 -15.39
C ILE A 140 -7.70 6.85 -15.06
N LEU A 141 -7.30 6.50 -13.83
CA LEU A 141 -5.89 6.54 -13.43
C LEU A 141 -5.06 5.50 -14.18
N ASN A 142 -5.62 4.30 -14.39
CA ASN A 142 -4.99 3.24 -15.19
C ASN A 142 -4.80 3.70 -16.64
N ASP A 143 -5.83 4.28 -17.26
CA ASP A 143 -5.75 4.80 -18.63
C ASP A 143 -4.68 5.88 -18.78
N VAL A 144 -4.55 6.79 -17.81
CA VAL A 144 -3.48 7.81 -17.84
C VAL A 144 -2.11 7.16 -17.73
N PHE A 145 -1.95 6.17 -16.84
CA PHE A 145 -0.68 5.44 -16.72
C PHE A 145 -0.33 4.66 -17.98
N ASP A 146 -1.31 4.02 -18.62
CA ASP A 146 -1.13 3.31 -19.89
C ASP A 146 -0.76 4.27 -21.02
N LYS A 147 -1.36 5.46 -21.09
CA LYS A 147 -0.93 6.51 -22.03
C LYS A 147 0.53 6.89 -21.81
N ILE A 148 0.95 7.09 -20.56
CA ILE A 148 2.37 7.39 -20.24
C ILE A 148 3.27 6.22 -20.64
N ARG A 149 2.85 4.98 -20.38
CA ARG A 149 3.59 3.77 -20.77
C ARG A 149 3.76 3.68 -22.28
N MET A 150 2.73 4.00 -23.07
CA MET A 150 2.78 4.05 -24.53
C MET A 150 3.64 5.19 -25.09
N MET A 151 3.88 6.25 -24.31
CA MET A 151 4.86 7.29 -24.66
C MET A 151 6.30 6.83 -24.46
N GLN A 152 6.50 5.75 -23.71
CA GLN A 152 7.80 5.11 -23.60
C GLN A 152 7.98 4.12 -24.75
N ASP A 153 9.23 3.91 -25.19
CA ASP A 153 9.58 2.81 -26.09
C ASP A 153 9.08 1.48 -25.47
N PRO A 154 8.28 0.65 -26.17
CA PRO A 154 7.30 -0.26 -25.57
C PRO A 154 7.85 -1.05 -24.37
N GLN A 155 7.39 -0.69 -23.17
CA GLN A 155 7.73 -1.39 -21.93
C GLN A 155 6.53 -2.20 -21.42
N GLU A 156 6.84 -3.35 -20.81
CA GLU A 156 5.88 -4.11 -20.01
C GLU A 156 5.39 -3.28 -18.81
N ALA A 157 4.20 -3.60 -18.29
CA ALA A 157 3.71 -3.00 -17.06
C ALA A 157 4.62 -3.39 -15.88
N PRO A 158 4.99 -2.46 -14.99
CA PRO A 158 5.87 -2.74 -13.86
C PRO A 158 5.18 -3.62 -12.83
N PHE A 159 5.88 -4.64 -12.33
CA PHE A 159 5.40 -5.53 -11.27
C PHE A 159 6.34 -5.60 -10.07
N THR A 160 7.65 -5.53 -10.30
CA THR A 160 8.67 -5.61 -9.24
C THR A 160 9.07 -4.22 -8.71
N PRO A 161 9.63 -4.13 -7.49
CA PRO A 161 10.16 -2.88 -6.96
C PRO A 161 11.21 -2.23 -7.89
N GLN A 162 12.03 -3.04 -8.58
CA GLN A 162 13.05 -2.58 -9.51
C GLN A 162 12.44 -2.00 -10.79
N GLN A 163 11.42 -2.66 -11.34
CA GLN A 163 10.67 -2.13 -12.48
C GLN A 163 9.98 -0.82 -12.11
N TRP A 164 9.33 -0.76 -10.94
CA TRP A 164 8.74 0.49 -10.44
C TRP A 164 9.80 1.58 -10.24
N GLN A 165 10.99 1.25 -9.73
CA GLN A 165 12.09 2.20 -9.62
C GLN A 165 12.52 2.74 -11.00
N HIS A 166 12.62 1.87 -12.00
CA HIS A 166 12.89 2.27 -13.37
C HIS A 166 11.82 3.23 -13.90
N VAL A 167 10.53 2.92 -13.70
CA VAL A 167 9.42 3.82 -14.06
C VAL A 167 9.61 5.20 -13.45
N ARG A 168 9.92 5.30 -12.15
CA ARG A 168 10.08 6.60 -11.49
C ARG A 168 11.25 7.40 -12.02
N LEU A 169 12.38 6.73 -12.25
CA LEU A 169 13.65 7.39 -12.51
C LEU A 169 13.93 7.64 -14.00
N GLN A 170 13.35 6.83 -14.88
CA GLN A 170 13.70 6.80 -16.31
C GLN A 170 12.55 7.18 -17.23
N TRP A 171 11.29 6.86 -16.89
CA TRP A 171 10.18 7.24 -17.76
C TRP A 171 9.96 8.75 -17.75
N LYS A 172 9.56 9.26 -18.92
CA LYS A 172 9.42 10.69 -19.15
C LYS A 172 8.06 11.05 -19.71
N VAL A 173 7.56 12.21 -19.31
CA VAL A 173 6.49 12.94 -19.98
C VAL A 173 7.03 14.32 -20.26
N ASP A 174 6.93 14.77 -21.52
CA ASP A 174 7.50 16.04 -21.98
C ASP A 174 9.00 16.19 -21.63
N ASN A 175 9.78 15.14 -21.89
CA ASN A 175 11.21 15.05 -21.55
C ASN A 175 11.59 15.18 -20.06
N ILE A 176 10.61 15.23 -19.15
CA ILE A 176 10.80 15.34 -17.70
C ILE A 176 10.55 13.98 -17.04
N GLU A 177 11.49 13.51 -16.23
CA GLU A 177 11.37 12.24 -15.51
C GLU A 177 10.22 12.26 -14.48
N LEU A 178 9.52 11.13 -14.30
CA LEU A 178 8.35 11.05 -13.42
C LEU A 178 8.63 11.44 -11.96
N TYR A 179 9.84 11.21 -11.44
CA TYR A 179 10.19 11.64 -10.08
C TYR A 179 10.27 13.17 -9.90
N LYS A 180 10.38 13.93 -10.99
CA LYS A 180 10.40 15.40 -10.98
C LYS A 180 9.01 16.02 -11.10
N TRP A 181 8.02 15.25 -11.53
CA TRP A 181 6.63 15.68 -11.59
C TRP A 181 5.98 15.56 -10.22
N GLY A 182 5.21 16.59 -9.81
CA GLY A 182 4.20 16.39 -8.77
C GLY A 182 3.06 15.51 -9.28
N PHE A 183 2.51 14.62 -8.45
CA PHE A 183 1.54 13.64 -8.94
C PHE A 183 0.25 14.27 -9.47
N ALA A 184 -0.39 15.21 -8.77
CA ALA A 184 -1.52 15.95 -9.33
C ALA A 184 -1.13 16.76 -10.58
N SER A 185 0.08 17.31 -10.62
CA SER A 185 0.53 18.15 -11.73
C SER A 185 0.62 17.38 -13.05
N ILE A 186 1.16 16.15 -13.02
CA ILE A 186 1.21 15.33 -14.24
C ILE A 186 -0.21 14.91 -14.68
N LEU A 187 -1.11 14.60 -13.75
CA LEU A 187 -2.49 14.25 -14.11
C LEU A 187 -3.22 15.42 -14.78
N ARG A 188 -3.01 16.65 -14.29
CA ARG A 188 -3.50 17.87 -14.94
C ARG A 188 -2.87 18.09 -16.31
N PHE A 189 -1.55 17.86 -16.43
CA PHE A 189 -0.84 17.96 -17.70
C PHE A 189 -1.36 16.94 -18.73
N MET A 190 -1.71 15.74 -18.28
CA MET A 190 -2.32 14.68 -19.07
C MET A 190 -3.82 14.90 -19.37
N GLY A 191 -4.36 16.08 -19.03
CA GLY A 191 -5.70 16.52 -19.44
C GLY A 191 -6.81 16.32 -18.41
N LEU A 192 -6.53 15.82 -17.21
CA LEU A 192 -7.58 15.67 -16.20
C LEU A 192 -7.98 17.03 -15.59
N SER A 193 -9.26 17.22 -15.33
CA SER A 193 -9.74 18.38 -14.56
C SER A 193 -9.44 18.23 -13.08
N HIS A 194 -9.58 19.33 -12.32
CA HIS A 194 -9.49 19.27 -10.87
C HIS A 194 -10.56 18.36 -10.25
N GLU A 195 -11.79 18.41 -10.78
CA GLU A 195 -12.91 17.58 -10.32
C GLU A 195 -12.67 16.10 -10.60
N THR A 196 -12.10 15.74 -11.77
CA THR A 196 -11.74 14.35 -12.07
C THR A 196 -10.68 13.82 -11.09
N ILE A 197 -9.62 14.61 -10.83
CA ILE A 197 -8.59 14.23 -9.85
C ILE A 197 -9.19 14.07 -8.46
N LYS A 198 -10.13 14.95 -8.07
CA LYS A 198 -10.79 14.87 -6.76
C LYS A 198 -11.67 13.63 -6.64
N MET A 199 -12.38 13.27 -7.71
CA MET A 199 -13.18 12.05 -7.80
C MET A 199 -12.32 10.80 -7.61
N ILE A 200 -11.18 10.71 -8.31
CA ILE A 200 -10.22 9.61 -8.19
C ILE A 200 -9.64 9.54 -6.77
N GLU A 201 -9.24 10.66 -6.18
CA GLU A 201 -8.70 10.69 -4.82
C GLU A 201 -9.70 10.15 -3.79
N ILE A 202 -10.96 10.57 -3.92
CA ILE A 202 -12.01 10.16 -2.99
C ILE A 202 -12.35 8.68 -3.18
N SER A 203 -12.39 8.16 -4.41
CA SER A 203 -12.67 6.74 -4.66
C SER A 203 -11.57 5.82 -4.10
N LEU A 204 -10.32 6.26 -4.13
CA LEU A 204 -9.17 5.53 -3.60
C LEU A 204 -9.11 5.50 -2.05
N GLY A 205 -9.71 6.49 -1.39
CA GLY A 205 -9.67 6.64 0.06
C GLY A 205 -8.33 7.15 0.64
N PHE A 206 -7.31 7.33 -0.20
CA PHE A 206 -6.00 7.86 0.19
C PHE A 206 -5.74 9.24 -0.44
N LYS A 207 -5.28 10.20 0.37
CA LYS A 207 -4.95 11.57 -0.08
C LYS A 207 -3.60 11.66 -0.80
N SER A 208 -3.19 10.61 -1.50
CA SER A 208 -1.90 10.56 -2.20
C SER A 208 -1.86 11.54 -3.37
N LEU A 209 -3.00 11.76 -4.04
CA LEU A 209 -3.09 12.67 -5.18
C LEU A 209 -2.93 14.15 -4.81
N SER A 210 -3.48 14.60 -3.68
CA SER A 210 -3.33 16.00 -3.22
C SER A 210 -2.04 16.29 -2.44
N ASN A 211 -1.22 15.27 -2.15
CA ASN A 211 0.01 15.46 -1.40
C ASN A 211 1.13 16.04 -2.30
N ARG A 212 1.51 17.29 -2.03
CA ARG A 212 2.56 18.00 -2.79
C ARG A 212 3.95 17.37 -2.69
N ASN A 213 4.19 16.52 -1.68
CA ASN A 213 5.46 15.83 -1.49
C ASN A 213 5.54 14.50 -2.25
N ILE A 214 4.46 14.08 -2.90
CA ILE A 214 4.42 12.85 -3.70
C ILE A 214 4.74 13.19 -5.16
N ASN A 215 5.86 12.65 -5.63
CA ASN A 215 6.17 12.69 -7.06
C ASN A 215 5.29 11.70 -7.85
N ALA A 216 5.12 11.95 -9.15
CA ALA A 216 4.26 11.16 -10.01
C ALA A 216 4.66 9.69 -10.04
N GLY A 217 5.95 9.41 -10.09
CA GLY A 217 6.44 8.04 -10.12
C GLY A 217 6.01 7.22 -8.88
N TYR A 218 6.17 7.77 -7.68
CA TYR A 218 5.70 7.13 -6.44
C TYR A 218 4.17 7.14 -6.35
N GLY A 219 3.52 8.20 -6.84
CA GLY A 219 2.07 8.29 -6.95
C GLY A 219 1.48 7.15 -7.76
N PHE A 220 2.01 6.87 -8.96
CA PHE A 220 1.57 5.73 -9.76
C PHE A 220 1.86 4.40 -9.07
N GLN A 221 3.07 4.17 -8.55
CA GLN A 221 3.35 2.91 -7.83
C GLN A 221 2.37 2.68 -6.69
N SER A 222 2.23 3.65 -5.78
CA SER A 222 1.42 3.47 -4.57
C SER A 222 -0.07 3.23 -4.85
N ASN A 223 -0.58 3.62 -6.01
CA ASN A 223 -1.99 3.43 -6.38
C ASN A 223 -2.20 2.29 -7.40
N LEU A 224 -1.19 1.91 -8.18
CA LEU A 224 -1.30 0.90 -9.25
C LEU A 224 -0.54 -0.41 -8.96
N GLU A 225 0.29 -0.44 -7.91
CA GLU A 225 0.88 -1.69 -7.40
C GLU A 225 -0.19 -2.64 -6.86
N PHE A 226 -1.39 -2.13 -6.58
CA PHE A 226 -2.60 -2.93 -6.49
C PHE A 226 -2.93 -3.45 -7.89
N THR A 227 -2.65 -4.73 -8.17
CA THR A 227 -3.10 -5.38 -9.41
C THR A 227 -4.60 -5.14 -9.61
N SER A 228 -5.09 -5.30 -10.84
CA SER A 228 -6.52 -5.16 -11.16
C SER A 228 -7.45 -6.07 -10.34
N ASN A 229 -6.92 -7.03 -9.58
CA ASN A 229 -7.64 -7.78 -8.55
C ASN A 229 -6.69 -8.39 -7.51
N PRO A 230 -6.21 -7.62 -6.51
CA PRO A 230 -5.22 -8.14 -5.58
C PRO A 230 -5.88 -9.07 -4.57
N GLU A 231 -5.46 -10.33 -4.54
CA GLU A 231 -5.79 -11.22 -3.43
C GLU A 231 -4.91 -10.89 -2.22
N PHE A 232 -5.53 -10.30 -1.20
CA PHE A 232 -4.87 -10.01 0.06
C PHE A 232 -5.02 -11.17 1.04
N TYR A 233 -4.02 -11.29 1.90
CA TYR A 233 -3.95 -12.25 2.98
C TYR A 233 -3.56 -11.54 4.27
N THR A 234 -3.89 -12.14 5.40
CA THR A 234 -3.56 -11.66 6.75
C THR A 234 -3.29 -12.85 7.67
N LEU A 235 -2.86 -12.59 8.91
CA LEU A 235 -2.72 -13.63 9.93
C LEU A 235 -3.94 -13.66 10.85
N LYS A 236 -4.37 -14.89 11.20
CA LYS A 236 -5.54 -15.18 12.04
C LYS A 236 -5.52 -14.46 13.38
N TYR A 237 -4.34 -14.34 13.99
CA TYR A 237 -4.16 -13.78 15.34
C TYR A 237 -3.33 -12.49 15.38
N GLY A 238 -3.18 -11.80 14.25
CA GLY A 238 -2.48 -10.52 14.18
C GLY A 238 -1.29 -10.54 13.25
N TYR A 239 -1.13 -9.49 12.46
CA TYR A 239 0.04 -9.31 11.60
C TYR A 239 1.33 -9.13 12.42
N ASP A 240 1.22 -8.61 13.65
CA ASP A 240 2.35 -8.46 14.58
C ASP A 240 2.94 -9.79 15.07
N LYS A 241 2.32 -10.93 14.76
CA LYS A 241 2.91 -12.25 15.00
C LYS A 241 4.23 -12.45 14.27
N ILE A 242 4.42 -11.83 13.10
CA ILE A 242 5.68 -11.96 12.35
C ILE A 242 6.84 -11.39 13.16
N PRO A 243 6.83 -10.10 13.57
CA PRO A 243 7.91 -9.58 14.39
C PRO A 243 8.01 -10.26 15.76
N LYS A 244 6.91 -10.73 16.37
CA LYS A 244 6.98 -11.48 17.63
C LYS A 244 7.61 -12.87 17.51
N ARG A 245 7.77 -13.39 16.28
CA ARG A 245 8.38 -14.69 16.02
C ARG A 245 9.86 -14.64 15.62
N LEU A 246 10.34 -13.46 15.25
CA LEU A 246 11.76 -13.17 15.00
C LEU A 246 12.51 -13.08 16.33
#